data_AF-A0A9E0M5D9-F1
#
_entry.id   AF-A0A9E0M5D9-F1
#
_cell.length_a   1.000
_cell.length_b   1.000
_cell.length_c   1.000
_cell.angle_alpha   90.00
_cell.angle_beta   90.00
_cell.angle_gamma   90.00
#
_symmetry.space_group_name_H-M   'P 1'
#
loop_
_entity.id
_entity.type
_entity.pdbx_description
1 polymer ?
#
loop_
_entity_poly.entity_id
_entity_poly.type
_entity_poly.pdbx_seq_one_letter_code
_entity_poly.pdbx_strand_id
1 'polypeptide(L)'
;MTGAPASPPLWRLLEHTADALQAVRGGRSLTDLLGRVPADLRPGVQALSFHTLRWLGSAGEVRAQLAPKTPAPAVDALLVTALALLWPDEAPPYAEHALVDQAVTAVRHRTPAAAGFVNAVLRRFLRERDAVVAAVRHTPLGAWNHPPWWVQRVQHDWPRGWQELLTEANRRPPMTLRVNARRGTAAAYVQRLAAAGRAASVLEHAAGGLAAPSTAVLLAEPCPVQQLPGFAEGEVSVQDAAAQLAAPLLLSGAPLRPGARVLDACAAPGGKTAHLLELAELDLLALDSDPLRLARVQETLNRLHLHAQLKAGDARRPADWWDGRPFDAILLDAPCTASGIVRRHPDVRWLRRPGDVDALARVQAELLDALWPLLAPGGHLLYATCSIFRAEGQDQIDAFMQRCPAGAATLAPQSPGHLLPSRDNPDQQRRGAALHDGFFYGLLRKT
;
A
#
# COMPACT_ATOMS: atom_id res chain seq x y z
N MET A 1 -10.45 -6.49 37.75
CA MET A 1 -9.03 -6.55 37.31
C MET A 1 -8.90 -7.68 36.30
N THR A 2 -9.27 -7.43 35.04
CA THR A 2 -9.01 -8.37 33.94
C THR A 2 -7.57 -8.16 33.51
N GLY A 3 -6.69 -9.10 33.84
CA GLY A 3 -5.28 -9.04 33.43
C GLY A 3 -5.17 -8.85 31.92
N ALA A 4 -4.24 -7.98 31.50
CA ALA A 4 -3.91 -7.85 30.09
C ALA A 4 -3.58 -9.25 29.54
N PRO A 5 -4.13 -9.65 28.37
CA PRO A 5 -3.81 -10.95 27.80
C PRO A 5 -2.29 -11.03 27.62
N ALA A 6 -1.69 -12.10 28.15
CA ALA A 6 -0.26 -12.34 28.02
C ALA A 6 0.10 -12.35 26.53
N SER A 7 1.15 -11.62 26.15
CA SER A 7 1.64 -11.63 24.78
C SER A 7 1.91 -13.08 24.35
N PRO A 8 1.44 -13.50 23.15
CA PRO A 8 1.65 -14.86 22.69
C PRO A 8 3.15 -15.17 22.60
N PRO A 9 3.54 -16.43 22.87
CA PRO A 9 4.95 -16.80 22.84
C PRO A 9 5.53 -16.65 21.43
N LEU A 10 6.76 -16.16 21.33
CA LEU A 10 7.40 -15.78 20.07
C LEU A 10 7.51 -16.97 19.10
N TRP A 11 7.83 -18.17 19.59
CA TRP A 11 7.90 -19.37 18.74
C TRP A 11 6.60 -19.61 17.94
N ARG A 12 5.44 -19.35 18.55
CA ARG A 12 4.13 -19.53 17.90
C ARG A 12 3.88 -18.46 16.83
N LEU A 13 4.32 -17.22 17.08
CA LEU A 13 4.29 -16.17 16.07
C LEU A 13 5.20 -16.52 14.88
N LEU A 14 6.40 -17.03 15.16
CA LEU A 14 7.36 -17.45 14.14
C LEU A 14 6.84 -18.57 13.25
N GLU A 15 6.11 -19.55 13.79
CA GLU A 15 5.48 -20.61 13.00
C GLU A 15 4.50 -20.05 11.97
N HIS A 16 3.58 -19.17 12.40
CA HIS A 16 2.61 -18.54 11.51
C HIS A 16 3.27 -17.58 10.51
N THR A 17 4.32 -16.87 10.93
CA THR A 17 5.10 -16.02 10.02
C THR A 17 5.83 -16.84 8.96
N ALA A 18 6.40 -17.99 9.32
CA ALA A 18 7.04 -18.91 8.38
C ALA A 18 6.03 -19.48 7.38
N ASP A 19 4.84 -19.87 7.84
CA ASP A 19 3.74 -20.33 6.97
C ASP A 19 3.29 -19.23 6.01
N ALA A 20 3.19 -17.99 6.50
CA ALA A 20 2.87 -16.84 5.68
C ALA A 20 3.95 -16.58 4.62
N LEU A 21 5.23 -16.61 5.00
CA LEU A 21 6.34 -16.46 4.06
C LEU A 21 6.35 -17.54 2.99
N GLN A 22 6.19 -18.81 3.39
CA GLN A 22 6.13 -19.94 2.45
C GLN A 22 4.97 -19.77 1.46
N ALA A 23 3.82 -19.34 1.95
CA ALA A 23 2.64 -19.11 1.13
C ALA A 23 2.78 -17.90 0.18
N VAL A 24 3.43 -16.82 0.61
CA VAL A 24 3.77 -15.67 -0.24
C VAL A 24 4.73 -16.09 -1.35
N ARG A 25 5.76 -16.89 -1.05
CA ARG A 25 6.64 -17.49 -2.08
C ARG A 25 5.88 -18.41 -3.04
N GLY A 26 4.76 -18.99 -2.59
CA GLY A 26 3.82 -19.76 -3.41
C GLY A 26 2.81 -18.90 -4.19
N GLY A 27 2.90 -17.57 -4.15
CA GLY A 27 2.05 -16.66 -4.93
C GLY A 27 0.76 -16.20 -4.24
N ARG A 28 0.59 -16.44 -2.93
CA ARG A 28 -0.59 -15.97 -2.17
C ARG A 28 -0.34 -14.60 -1.52
N SER A 29 -1.33 -13.72 -1.53
CA SER A 29 -1.26 -12.42 -0.84
C SER A 29 -1.10 -12.58 0.67
N LEU A 30 -0.23 -11.76 1.28
CA LEU A 30 -0.09 -11.75 2.74
C LEU A 30 -1.38 -11.28 3.43
N THR A 31 -2.14 -10.35 2.83
CA THR A 31 -3.40 -9.86 3.40
C THR A 31 -4.41 -10.99 3.59
N ASP A 32 -4.57 -11.87 2.59
CA ASP A 32 -5.48 -13.00 2.68
C ASP A 32 -5.02 -14.04 3.70
N LEU A 33 -3.69 -14.23 3.82
CA LEU A 33 -3.09 -15.13 4.80
C LEU A 33 -3.30 -14.64 6.22
N LEU A 34 -3.11 -13.34 6.48
CA LEU A 34 -3.33 -12.72 7.79
C LEU A 34 -4.80 -12.79 8.24
N GLY A 35 -5.74 -12.76 7.29
CA GLY A 35 -7.16 -12.98 7.56
C GLY A 35 -7.46 -14.35 8.18
N ARG A 36 -6.61 -15.36 7.91
CA ARG A 36 -6.75 -16.72 8.44
C ARG A 36 -6.00 -16.96 9.76
N VAL A 37 -5.15 -16.00 10.18
CA VAL A 37 -4.44 -16.07 11.45
C VAL A 37 -5.41 -15.78 12.60
N PRO A 38 -5.36 -16.53 13.72
CA PRO A 38 -6.13 -16.24 14.93
C PRO A 38 -6.00 -14.78 15.35
N ALA A 39 -7.12 -14.18 15.79
CA ALA A 39 -7.20 -12.73 16.01
C ALA A 39 -6.20 -12.22 17.07
N ASP A 40 -5.90 -13.03 18.08
CA ASP A 40 -4.93 -12.77 19.15
C ASP A 40 -3.47 -12.78 18.64
N LEU A 41 -3.17 -13.58 17.61
CA LEU A 41 -1.83 -13.69 17.04
C LEU A 41 -1.59 -12.72 15.87
N ARG A 42 -2.65 -12.33 15.17
CA ARG A 42 -2.59 -11.59 13.90
C ARG A 42 -1.71 -10.33 13.95
N PRO A 43 -1.78 -9.45 14.95
CA PRO A 43 -0.93 -8.26 14.98
C PRO A 43 0.57 -8.60 15.05
N GLY A 44 0.93 -9.59 15.88
CA GLY A 44 2.31 -10.06 16.01
C GLY A 44 2.80 -10.73 14.73
N VAL A 45 2.01 -11.65 14.16
CA VAL A 45 2.33 -12.33 12.90
C VAL A 45 2.47 -11.33 11.76
N GLN A 46 1.61 -10.32 11.68
CA GLN A 46 1.70 -9.25 10.69
C GLN A 46 3.01 -8.47 10.83
N ALA A 47 3.35 -8.03 12.04
CA ALA A 47 4.58 -7.28 12.29
C ALA A 47 5.84 -8.07 11.88
N LEU A 48 5.92 -9.34 12.28
CA LEU A 48 7.05 -10.22 11.93
C LEU A 48 7.08 -10.54 10.43
N SER A 49 5.93 -10.77 9.80
CA SER A 49 5.85 -11.04 8.35
C SER A 49 6.27 -9.83 7.53
N PHE A 50 5.85 -8.62 7.93
CA PHE A 50 6.25 -7.39 7.25
C PHE A 50 7.76 -7.16 7.36
N HIS A 51 8.34 -7.35 8.55
CA HIS A 51 9.79 -7.27 8.73
C HIS A 51 10.53 -8.34 7.91
N THR A 52 10.04 -9.58 7.94
CA THR A 52 10.63 -10.70 7.18
C THR A 52 10.65 -10.39 5.68
N LEU A 53 9.55 -9.89 5.12
CA LEU A 53 9.45 -9.57 3.70
C LEU A 53 10.28 -8.33 3.32
N ARG A 54 10.50 -7.39 4.26
CA ARG A 54 11.41 -6.27 4.07
C ARG A 54 12.87 -6.71 3.89
N TRP A 55 13.28 -7.74 4.62
CA TRP A 55 14.66 -8.26 4.59
C TRP A 55 14.80 -9.60 3.89
N LEU A 56 13.81 -10.00 3.08
CA LEU A 56 13.75 -11.32 2.46
C LEU A 56 14.92 -11.59 1.50
N GLY A 57 15.34 -10.57 0.74
CA GLY A 57 16.48 -10.69 -0.18
C GLY A 57 17.76 -10.97 0.59
N SER A 58 18.07 -10.12 1.56
CA SER A 58 19.24 -10.26 2.43
C SER A 58 19.23 -11.59 3.20
N ALA A 59 18.12 -11.94 3.86
CA ALA A 59 18.00 -13.20 4.60
C ALA A 59 18.09 -14.43 3.69
N GLY A 60 17.57 -14.34 2.46
CA GLY A 60 17.67 -15.38 1.44
C GLY A 60 19.10 -15.64 0.99
N GLU A 61 19.89 -14.58 0.81
CA GLU A 61 21.32 -14.65 0.45
C GLU A 61 22.16 -15.19 1.62
N VAL A 62 21.90 -14.73 2.85
CA VAL A 62 22.53 -15.30 4.06
C VAL A 62 22.26 -16.79 4.17
N ARG A 63 21.01 -17.21 3.98
CA ARG A 63 20.64 -18.63 4.00
C ARG A 63 21.42 -19.41 2.93
N ALA A 64 21.56 -18.89 1.71
CA ALA A 64 22.33 -19.55 0.65
C ALA A 64 23.81 -19.70 1.00
N GLN A 65 24.41 -18.66 1.58
CA GLN A 65 25.82 -18.65 1.95
C GLN A 65 26.13 -19.59 3.12
N LEU A 66 25.28 -19.60 4.15
CA LEU A 66 25.51 -20.39 5.38
C LEU A 66 25.03 -21.84 5.26
N ALA A 67 24.02 -22.10 4.42
CA ALA A 67 23.47 -23.42 4.14
C ALA A 67 23.25 -23.61 2.63
N PRO A 68 24.29 -24.04 1.88
CA PRO A 68 24.22 -24.15 0.42
C PRO A 68 23.18 -25.15 -0.09
N LYS A 69 22.93 -26.23 0.68
CA LYS A 69 21.85 -27.19 0.37
C LYS A 69 20.54 -26.65 0.95
N THR A 70 19.60 -26.33 0.08
CA THR A 70 18.28 -25.82 0.47
C THR A 70 17.53 -26.84 1.34
N PRO A 71 17.10 -26.46 2.56
CA PRO A 71 16.28 -27.31 3.42
C PRO A 71 14.88 -27.57 2.85
N ALA A 72 14.11 -28.43 3.51
CA ALA A 72 12.69 -28.59 3.20
C ALA A 72 11.94 -27.24 3.33
N PRO A 73 10.94 -26.95 2.48
CA PRO A 73 10.34 -25.60 2.37
C PRO A 73 9.88 -24.97 3.69
N ALA A 74 9.27 -25.75 4.59
CA ALA A 74 8.83 -25.24 5.89
C ALA A 74 10.00 -24.87 6.82
N VAL A 75 11.07 -25.67 6.81
CA VAL A 75 12.29 -25.39 7.58
C VAL A 75 13.03 -24.19 6.99
N ASP A 76 13.11 -24.10 5.66
CA ASP A 76 13.72 -22.96 4.97
C ASP A 76 12.98 -21.66 5.27
N ALA A 77 11.64 -21.66 5.20
CA ALA A 77 10.84 -20.48 5.50
C ALA A 77 11.06 -19.99 6.94
N LEU A 78 11.05 -20.89 7.92
CA LEU A 78 11.31 -20.53 9.32
C LEU A 78 12.75 -20.03 9.54
N LEU A 79 13.73 -20.67 8.91
CA LEU A 79 15.13 -20.24 8.98
C LEU A 79 15.32 -18.85 8.37
N VAL A 80 14.73 -18.59 7.20
CA VAL A 80 14.78 -17.28 6.53
C VAL A 80 14.05 -16.22 7.35
N THR A 81 12.89 -16.54 7.95
CA THR A 81 12.20 -15.65 8.89
C THR A 81 13.11 -15.27 10.06
N ALA A 82 13.76 -16.24 10.69
CA ALA A 82 14.66 -15.96 11.82
C ALA A 82 15.89 -15.13 11.39
N LEU A 83 16.48 -15.41 10.22
CA LEU A 83 17.60 -14.63 9.67
C LEU A 83 17.19 -13.20 9.33
N ALA A 84 16.00 -12.99 8.76
CA ALA A 84 15.48 -11.67 8.47
C ALA A 84 15.28 -10.86 9.77
N LEU A 85 14.73 -11.48 10.81
CA LEU A 85 14.55 -10.86 12.13
C LEU A 85 15.88 -10.61 12.87
N LEU A 86 16.96 -11.32 12.52
CA LEU A 86 18.31 -11.07 13.03
C LEU A 86 19.11 -10.09 12.16
N TRP A 87 18.53 -9.60 11.05
CA TRP A 87 19.21 -8.65 10.18
C TRP A 87 19.44 -7.33 10.96
N PRO A 88 20.65 -6.72 10.89
CA PRO A 88 21.03 -5.64 11.82
C PRO A 88 20.23 -4.34 11.63
N ASP A 89 19.69 -4.11 10.43
CA ASP A 89 18.95 -2.89 10.10
C ASP A 89 17.49 -2.97 10.58
N GLU A 90 17.06 -2.01 11.42
CA GLU A 90 15.74 -1.98 12.06
C GLU A 90 15.35 -3.28 12.81
N ALA A 91 16.35 -3.91 13.45
CA ALA A 91 16.16 -5.16 14.19
C ALA A 91 14.96 -5.07 15.16
N PRO A 92 14.06 -6.07 15.19
CA PRO A 92 12.98 -6.12 16.16
C PRO A 92 13.52 -6.15 17.60
N PRO A 93 12.71 -5.79 18.60
CA PRO A 93 13.15 -5.64 20.00
C PRO A 93 13.29 -6.99 20.72
N TYR A 94 13.89 -7.99 20.08
CA TYR A 94 14.16 -9.29 20.68
C TYR A 94 15.67 -9.47 20.89
N ALA A 95 16.07 -9.93 22.08
CA ALA A 95 17.45 -10.34 22.30
C ALA A 95 17.80 -11.49 21.34
N GLU A 96 18.97 -11.41 20.71
CA GLU A 96 19.36 -12.32 19.62
C GLU A 96 19.34 -13.79 20.04
N HIS A 97 19.88 -14.09 21.21
CA HIS A 97 19.87 -15.45 21.76
C HIS A 97 18.44 -15.95 22.06
N ALA A 98 17.54 -15.06 22.49
CA ALA A 98 16.15 -15.41 22.70
C ALA A 98 15.45 -15.71 21.37
N LEU A 99 15.69 -14.92 20.32
CA LEU A 99 15.15 -15.19 18.99
C LEU A 99 15.64 -16.53 18.43
N VAL A 100 16.93 -16.86 18.60
CA VAL A 100 17.46 -18.17 18.20
C VAL A 100 16.77 -19.31 18.95
N ASP A 101 16.65 -19.21 20.28
CA ASP A 101 15.98 -20.23 21.10
C ASP A 101 14.50 -20.42 20.68
N GLN A 102 13.79 -19.32 20.42
CA GLN A 102 12.39 -19.36 20.00
C GLN A 102 12.22 -19.92 18.58
N ALA A 103 13.14 -19.63 17.66
CA ALA A 103 13.14 -20.25 16.33
C ALA A 103 13.45 -21.76 16.40
N VAL A 104 14.35 -22.18 17.28
CA VAL A 104 14.65 -23.61 17.53
C VAL A 104 13.45 -24.31 18.16
N THR A 105 12.75 -23.65 19.09
CA THR A 105 11.51 -24.17 19.67
C THR A 105 10.43 -24.34 18.60
N ALA A 106 10.21 -23.33 17.76
CA ALA A 106 9.26 -23.39 16.64
C ALA A 106 9.55 -24.56 15.68
N VAL A 107 10.82 -24.75 15.28
CA VAL A 107 11.14 -25.87 14.38
C VAL A 107 11.01 -27.22 15.09
N ARG A 108 11.26 -27.32 16.41
CA ARG A 108 11.07 -28.57 17.17
C ARG A 108 9.62 -29.04 17.18
N HIS A 109 8.66 -28.12 17.26
CA HIS A 109 7.24 -28.47 17.24
C HIS A 109 6.79 -29.09 15.91
N ARG A 110 7.44 -28.72 14.80
CA ARG A 110 7.02 -29.11 13.44
C ARG A 110 7.93 -30.14 12.79
N THR A 111 9.22 -30.02 12.99
CA THR A 111 10.27 -30.85 12.37
C THR A 111 11.43 -31.03 13.34
N PRO A 112 11.28 -31.88 14.39
CA PRO A 112 12.29 -32.07 15.44
C PRO A 112 13.71 -32.32 14.93
N ALA A 113 13.84 -33.11 13.85
CA ALA A 113 15.13 -33.47 13.25
C ALA A 113 15.91 -32.26 12.71
N ALA A 114 15.23 -31.17 12.35
CA ALA A 114 15.87 -29.95 11.82
C ALA A 114 16.34 -28.98 12.91
N ALA A 115 16.02 -29.22 14.19
CA ALA A 115 16.31 -28.29 15.28
C ALA A 115 17.81 -28.01 15.47
N GLY A 116 18.64 -29.06 15.41
CA GLY A 116 20.09 -28.94 15.50
C GLY A 116 20.66 -28.11 14.35
N PHE A 117 20.16 -28.34 13.13
CA PHE A 117 20.54 -27.60 11.94
C PHE A 117 20.18 -26.11 12.03
N VAL A 118 18.93 -25.77 12.35
CA VAL A 118 18.49 -24.36 12.50
C VAL A 118 19.32 -23.65 13.56
N ASN A 119 19.53 -24.27 14.73
CA ASN A 119 20.36 -23.70 15.78
C ASN A 119 21.81 -23.44 15.31
N ALA A 120 22.40 -24.40 14.59
CA ALA A 120 23.77 -24.28 14.09
C ALA A 120 23.92 -23.13 13.09
N VAL A 121 22.99 -23.00 12.14
CA VAL A 121 23.02 -21.93 11.13
C VAL A 121 22.82 -20.57 11.78
N LEU A 122 21.81 -20.41 12.64
CA LEU A 122 21.55 -19.12 13.29
C LEU A 122 22.71 -18.69 14.19
N ARG A 123 23.27 -19.61 14.99
CA ARG A 123 24.45 -19.30 15.82
C ARG A 123 25.69 -18.98 14.98
N ARG A 124 25.85 -19.63 13.83
CA ARG A 124 26.91 -19.31 12.88
C ARG A 124 26.74 -17.89 12.33
N PHE A 125 25.54 -17.51 11.92
CA PHE A 125 25.24 -16.14 11.51
C PHE A 125 25.60 -15.12 12.60
N LEU A 126 25.24 -15.36 13.86
CA LEU A 126 25.60 -14.45 14.96
C LEU A 126 27.12 -14.27 15.12
N ARG A 127 27.91 -15.34 14.94
CA ARG A 127 29.38 -15.28 15.05
C ARG A 127 30.06 -14.61 13.86
N GLU A 128 29.53 -14.84 12.66
CA GLU A 128 30.11 -14.38 11.39
C GLU A 128 29.40 -13.14 10.83
N ARG A 129 28.54 -12.48 11.63
CA ARG A 129 27.55 -11.51 11.15
C ARG A 129 28.16 -10.41 10.29
N ASP A 130 29.18 -9.73 10.80
CA ASP A 130 29.73 -8.55 10.15
C ASP A 130 30.27 -8.88 8.75
N ALA A 131 31.01 -10.00 8.64
CA ALA A 131 31.55 -10.47 7.37
C ALA A 131 30.45 -10.92 6.39
N VAL A 132 29.45 -11.64 6.88
CA VAL A 132 28.32 -12.13 6.07
C VAL A 132 27.45 -10.97 5.59
N VAL A 133 27.10 -10.02 6.47
CA VAL A 133 26.30 -8.84 6.12
C VAL A 133 27.04 -7.99 5.10
N ALA A 134 28.34 -7.75 5.29
CA ALA A 134 29.16 -7.02 4.32
C ALA A 134 29.13 -7.70 2.94
N ALA A 135 29.34 -9.02 2.88
CA ALA A 135 29.29 -9.77 1.62
C ALA A 135 27.90 -9.71 0.95
N VAL A 136 26.83 -9.92 1.72
CA VAL A 136 25.45 -9.92 1.20
C VAL A 136 25.05 -8.54 0.67
N ARG A 137 25.51 -7.45 1.29
CA ARG A 137 25.26 -6.08 0.81
C ARG A 137 25.86 -5.79 -0.57
N HIS A 138 26.80 -6.61 -1.05
CA HIS A 138 27.34 -6.52 -2.40
C HIS A 138 26.60 -7.39 -3.43
N THR A 139 25.64 -8.21 -3.01
CA THR A 139 24.81 -9.00 -3.93
C THR A 139 23.64 -8.17 -4.47
N PRO A 140 23.15 -8.44 -5.70
CA PRO A 140 22.01 -7.69 -6.26
C PRO A 140 20.75 -7.72 -5.39
N LEU A 141 20.41 -8.88 -4.80
CA LEU A 141 19.24 -9.03 -3.93
C LEU A 141 19.48 -8.47 -2.53
N GLY A 142 20.64 -8.74 -1.94
CA GLY A 142 20.97 -8.33 -0.58
C GLY A 142 21.23 -6.84 -0.41
N ALA A 143 21.68 -6.15 -1.47
CA ALA A 143 21.87 -4.70 -1.49
C ALA A 143 20.54 -3.93 -1.37
N TRP A 144 19.51 -4.39 -2.09
CA TRP A 144 18.28 -3.61 -2.28
C TRP A 144 17.03 -4.24 -1.69
N ASN A 145 17.03 -5.54 -1.38
CA ASN A 145 15.83 -6.30 -1.02
C ASN A 145 14.70 -6.18 -2.05
N HIS A 146 15.04 -6.13 -3.33
CA HIS A 146 14.11 -6.11 -4.46
C HIS A 146 14.57 -7.12 -5.52
N PRO A 147 13.66 -7.79 -6.25
CA PRO A 147 14.05 -8.65 -7.36
C PRO A 147 14.84 -7.89 -8.44
N PRO A 148 15.77 -8.53 -9.18
CA PRO A 148 16.61 -7.86 -10.16
C PRO A 148 15.82 -7.12 -11.24
N TRP A 149 14.72 -7.71 -11.73
CA TRP A 149 13.86 -7.08 -12.73
C TRP A 149 13.22 -5.79 -12.24
N TRP A 150 12.87 -5.73 -10.94
CA TRP A 150 12.28 -4.56 -10.31
C TRP A 150 13.31 -3.44 -10.23
N VAL A 151 14.53 -3.77 -9.78
CA VAL A 151 15.65 -2.81 -9.71
C VAL A 151 15.94 -2.23 -11.08
N GLN A 152 16.05 -3.08 -12.11
CA GLN A 152 16.28 -2.65 -13.49
C GLN A 152 15.18 -1.73 -14.01
N ARG A 153 13.90 -2.02 -13.70
CA ARG A 153 12.79 -1.16 -14.10
C ARG A 153 12.81 0.20 -13.41
N VAL A 154 13.04 0.24 -12.10
CA VAL A 154 13.14 1.51 -11.37
C VAL A 154 14.36 2.33 -11.83
N GLN A 155 15.48 1.68 -12.16
CA GLN A 155 16.64 2.34 -12.76
C GLN A 155 16.33 2.97 -14.13
N HIS A 156 15.57 2.27 -14.97
CA HIS A 156 15.14 2.77 -16.28
C HIS A 156 14.20 3.96 -16.15
N ASP A 157 13.16 3.83 -15.32
CA ASP A 157 12.12 4.86 -15.16
C ASP A 157 12.65 6.10 -14.41
N TRP A 158 13.57 5.91 -13.44
CA TRP A 158 14.02 6.95 -12.52
C TRP A 158 15.56 6.97 -12.31
N PRO A 159 16.37 7.20 -13.36
CA PRO A 159 17.82 7.01 -13.31
C PRO A 159 18.57 7.87 -12.29
N ARG A 160 18.01 9.01 -11.88
CA ARG A 160 18.63 9.93 -10.90
C ARG A 160 18.25 9.65 -9.44
N GLY A 161 17.17 8.89 -9.18
CA GLY A 161 16.61 8.73 -7.83
C GLY A 161 16.27 7.29 -7.45
N TRP A 162 16.63 6.31 -8.28
CA TRP A 162 16.21 4.92 -8.08
C TRP A 162 16.67 4.32 -6.75
N GLN A 163 17.87 4.63 -6.26
CA GLN A 163 18.36 4.12 -4.97
C GLN A 163 17.50 4.60 -3.80
N GLU A 164 17.09 5.87 -3.82
CA GLU A 164 16.24 6.44 -2.78
C GLU A 164 14.87 5.76 -2.79
N LEU A 165 14.27 5.56 -3.96
CA LEU A 165 12.99 4.87 -4.11
C LEU A 165 13.01 3.46 -3.53
N LEU A 166 14.05 2.68 -3.84
CA LEU A 166 14.20 1.33 -3.28
C LEU A 166 14.46 1.34 -1.77
N THR A 167 15.24 2.31 -1.29
CA THR A 167 15.52 2.47 0.14
C THR A 167 14.25 2.84 0.91
N GLU A 168 13.47 3.79 0.42
CA GLU A 168 12.23 4.25 1.05
C GLU A 168 11.14 3.17 1.00
N ALA A 169 11.06 2.40 -0.10
CA ALA A 169 10.17 1.25 -0.21
C ALA A 169 10.44 0.17 0.85
N ASN A 170 11.64 0.14 1.45
CA ASN A 170 11.99 -0.80 2.51
C ASN A 170 11.75 -0.28 3.93
N ARG A 171 11.35 0.98 4.11
CA ARG A 171 11.10 1.55 5.45
C ARG A 171 9.74 1.15 6.01
N ARG A 172 9.54 1.41 7.30
CA ARG A 172 8.23 1.37 7.93
C ARG A 172 7.39 2.57 7.45
N PRO A 173 6.15 2.36 7.02
CA PRO A 173 5.33 3.43 6.49
C PRO A 173 4.77 4.32 7.63
N PRO A 174 4.62 5.63 7.40
CA PRO A 174 3.91 6.50 8.34
C PRO A 174 2.42 6.10 8.44
N MET A 175 1.83 6.33 9.61
CA MET A 175 0.38 6.19 9.78
C MET A 175 -0.30 7.53 9.58
N THR A 176 -0.87 7.70 8.39
CA THR A 176 -1.65 8.87 8.01
C THR A 176 -3.14 8.58 8.18
N LEU A 177 -3.83 9.55 8.76
CA LEU A 177 -5.26 9.55 8.96
C LEU A 177 -5.91 10.56 8.02
N ARG A 178 -7.16 10.29 7.65
CA ARG A 178 -8.07 11.23 7.00
C ARG A 178 -9.19 11.55 7.96
N VAL A 179 -9.31 12.81 8.35
CA VAL A 179 -10.43 13.31 9.15
C VAL A 179 -11.65 13.46 8.26
N ASN A 180 -12.79 12.95 8.70
CA ASN A 180 -14.05 13.10 7.99
C ASN A 180 -14.47 14.57 8.02
N ALA A 181 -14.46 15.22 6.85
CA ALA A 181 -14.75 16.65 6.72
C ALA A 181 -16.19 17.02 7.14
N ARG A 182 -17.13 16.07 7.16
CA ARG A 182 -18.50 16.28 7.69
C ARG A 182 -18.55 16.27 9.23
N ARG A 183 -17.48 15.87 9.91
CA ARG A 183 -17.41 15.70 11.37
C ARG A 183 -16.46 16.68 12.07
N GLY A 184 -15.55 17.32 11.34
CA GLY A 184 -14.63 18.30 11.90
C GLY A 184 -13.43 18.59 11.01
N THR A 185 -12.41 19.23 11.58
CA THR A 185 -11.19 19.64 10.87
C THR A 185 -9.98 18.85 11.35
N ALA A 186 -8.94 18.75 10.51
CA ALA A 186 -7.67 18.12 10.87
C ALA A 186 -7.03 18.78 12.11
N ALA A 187 -7.06 20.12 12.19
CA ALA A 187 -6.52 20.85 13.32
C ALA A 187 -7.23 20.52 14.65
N ALA A 188 -8.57 20.47 14.64
CA ALA A 188 -9.34 20.09 15.83
C ALA A 188 -9.09 18.62 16.22
N TYR A 189 -8.92 17.73 15.23
CA TYR A 189 -8.62 16.32 15.49
C TYR A 189 -7.23 16.12 16.10
N VAL A 190 -6.22 16.88 15.67
CA VAL A 190 -4.88 16.87 16.29
C VAL A 190 -4.94 17.26 17.77
N GLN A 191 -5.75 18.26 18.13
CA GLN A 191 -5.95 18.63 19.55
C GLN A 191 -6.59 17.49 20.35
N ARG A 192 -7.57 16.77 19.77
CA ARG A 192 -8.19 15.61 20.39
C ARG A 192 -7.22 14.44 20.57
N LEU A 193 -6.35 14.20 19.59
CA LEU A 193 -5.27 13.21 19.71
C LEU A 193 -4.30 13.59 20.83
N ALA A 194 -3.90 14.87 20.92
CA ALA A 194 -3.04 15.35 22.00
C ALA A 194 -3.68 15.15 23.39
N ALA A 195 -4.98 15.44 23.53
CA ALA A 195 -5.73 15.17 24.76
C ALA A 195 -5.80 13.67 25.12
N ALA A 196 -5.76 12.80 24.12
CA ALA A 196 -5.66 11.35 24.28
C ALA A 196 -4.21 10.84 24.44
N GLY A 197 -3.23 11.72 24.63
CA GLY A 197 -1.82 11.37 24.82
C GLY A 197 -1.10 10.96 23.53
N ARG A 198 -1.60 11.36 22.36
CA ARG A 198 -1.04 11.01 21.05
C ARG A 198 -0.52 12.24 20.32
N ALA A 199 0.79 12.27 20.06
CA ALA A 199 1.39 13.30 19.23
C ALA A 199 1.03 13.09 17.76
N ALA A 200 0.57 14.16 17.11
CA ALA A 200 0.21 14.18 15.71
C ALA A 200 0.38 15.59 15.13
N SER A 201 0.41 15.69 13.80
CA SER A 201 0.47 16.97 13.10
C SER A 201 -0.40 16.95 11.86
N VAL A 202 -0.96 18.11 11.49
CA VAL A 202 -1.63 18.28 10.20
C VAL A 202 -0.58 18.15 9.09
N LEU A 203 -0.94 17.41 8.04
CA LEU A 203 -0.16 17.34 6.81
C LEU A 203 -0.79 18.26 5.79
N GLU A 204 -0.13 19.37 5.48
CA GLU A 204 -0.49 20.15 4.31
C GLU A 204 -0.13 19.37 3.04
N HIS A 205 -1.04 19.36 2.07
CA HIS A 205 -0.78 18.82 0.74
C HIS A 205 -0.45 19.99 -0.17
N ALA A 206 0.82 20.15 -0.57
CA ALA A 206 1.19 21.16 -1.58
C ALA A 206 1.25 20.55 -2.99
N ALA A 207 1.24 19.22 -3.11
CA ALA A 207 1.01 18.53 -4.37
C ALA A 207 -0.37 18.87 -5.00
N GLY A 208 -0.35 19.34 -6.25
CA GLY A 208 -1.55 19.63 -7.05
C GLY A 208 -2.11 21.05 -6.94
N GLY A 209 -1.45 21.96 -6.21
CA GLY A 209 -1.84 23.39 -6.15
C GLY A 209 -3.25 23.63 -5.58
N LEU A 210 -3.77 22.68 -4.81
CA LEU A 210 -5.11 22.75 -4.24
C LEU A 210 -5.15 23.73 -3.06
N ALA A 211 -6.10 24.66 -3.07
CA ALA A 211 -6.31 25.65 -2.01
C ALA A 211 -7.23 25.15 -0.88
N ALA A 212 -7.58 23.87 -0.86
CA ALA A 212 -8.51 23.31 0.12
C ALA A 212 -7.80 22.98 1.46
N PRO A 213 -8.45 23.21 2.61
CA PRO A 213 -7.87 22.83 3.91
C PRO A 213 -7.68 21.32 3.98
N SER A 214 -6.49 20.90 4.39
CA SER A 214 -6.15 19.48 4.46
C SER A 214 -6.97 18.72 5.51
N THR A 215 -7.40 17.52 5.15
CA THR A 215 -8.00 16.53 6.06
C THR A 215 -6.98 15.53 6.60
N ALA A 216 -5.72 15.62 6.17
CA ALA A 216 -4.68 14.65 6.51
C ALA A 216 -4.00 14.95 7.84
N VAL A 217 -3.88 13.92 8.68
CA VAL A 217 -3.18 13.97 9.97
C VAL A 217 -2.12 12.87 10.02
N LEU A 218 -0.87 13.25 10.28
CA LEU A 218 0.24 12.31 10.53
C LEU A 218 0.36 12.03 12.02
N LEU A 219 0.29 10.76 12.40
CA LEU A 219 0.66 10.33 13.74
C LEU A 219 2.18 10.27 13.89
N ALA A 220 2.70 10.71 15.04
CA ALA A 220 4.10 10.51 15.38
C ALA A 220 4.43 9.01 15.56
N GLU A 221 3.49 8.26 16.15
CA GLU A 221 3.60 6.81 16.34
C GLU A 221 2.31 6.11 15.85
N PRO A 222 2.44 5.07 14.99
CA PRO A 222 1.31 4.25 14.59
C PRO A 222 0.65 3.57 15.78
N CYS A 223 -0.68 3.38 15.72
CA CYS A 223 -1.42 2.69 16.77
C CYS A 223 -2.59 1.87 16.19
N PRO A 224 -3.12 0.89 16.95
CA PRO A 224 -4.36 0.21 16.58
C PRO A 224 -5.51 1.20 16.43
N VAL A 225 -6.36 0.99 15.42
CA VAL A 225 -7.47 1.91 15.09
C VAL A 225 -8.48 2.07 16.23
N GLN A 226 -8.61 1.08 17.11
CA GLN A 226 -9.47 1.12 18.29
C GLN A 226 -9.00 2.16 19.32
N GLN A 227 -7.75 2.61 19.23
CA GLN A 227 -7.19 3.63 20.11
C GLN A 227 -7.28 5.05 19.53
N LEU A 228 -7.86 5.20 18.33
CA LEU A 228 -8.10 6.47 17.68
C LEU A 228 -9.47 7.02 18.12
N PRO A 229 -9.54 8.23 18.70
CA PRO A 229 -10.82 8.84 19.07
C PRO A 229 -11.77 8.94 17.87
N GLY A 230 -13.00 8.46 18.00
CA GLY A 230 -14.02 8.61 16.94
C GLY A 230 -13.89 7.65 15.75
N PHE A 231 -13.00 6.66 15.78
CA PHE A 231 -12.80 5.76 14.63
C PHE A 231 -14.01 4.87 14.35
N ALA A 232 -14.65 4.33 15.39
CA ALA A 232 -15.84 3.50 15.26
C ALA A 232 -17.07 4.31 14.81
N GLU A 233 -17.12 5.58 15.21
CA GLU A 233 -18.15 6.57 14.91
C GLU A 233 -17.96 7.24 13.53
N GLY A 234 -16.90 6.87 12.82
CA GLY A 234 -16.63 7.33 11.46
C GLY A 234 -16.11 8.75 11.34
N GLU A 235 -15.50 9.30 12.40
CA GLU A 235 -14.90 10.63 12.41
C GLU A 235 -13.53 10.66 11.71
N VAL A 236 -12.90 9.49 11.57
CA VAL A 236 -11.57 9.35 10.98
C VAL A 236 -11.43 8.02 10.24
N SER A 237 -10.57 8.00 9.23
CA SER A 237 -10.16 6.79 8.50
C SER A 237 -8.64 6.72 8.39
N VAL A 238 -8.09 5.51 8.27
CA VAL A 238 -6.66 5.33 7.93
C VAL A 238 -6.53 5.37 6.42
N GLN A 239 -5.81 6.35 5.89
CA GLN A 239 -5.56 6.48 4.46
C GLN A 239 -4.26 7.23 4.21
N ASP A 240 -3.42 6.72 3.30
CA ASP A 240 -2.19 7.38 2.90
C ASP A 240 -2.44 8.80 2.35
N ALA A 241 -1.52 9.72 2.61
CA ALA A 241 -1.62 11.11 2.17
C ALA A 241 -1.73 11.24 0.65
N ALA A 242 -0.99 10.46 -0.15
CA ALA A 242 -1.11 10.52 -1.60
C ALA A 242 -2.49 10.04 -2.06
N ALA A 243 -3.03 8.99 -1.45
CA ALA A 243 -4.37 8.49 -1.78
C ALA A 243 -5.50 9.47 -1.40
N GLN A 244 -5.27 10.37 -0.43
CA GLN A 244 -6.22 11.41 -0.05
C GLN A 244 -6.38 12.49 -1.14
N LEU A 245 -5.40 12.69 -2.03
CA LEU A 245 -5.47 13.69 -3.10
C LEU A 245 -6.55 13.41 -4.16
N ALA A 246 -6.97 12.15 -4.30
CA ALA A 246 -7.90 11.74 -5.36
C ALA A 246 -9.22 12.53 -5.35
N ALA A 247 -9.87 12.65 -4.19
CA ALA A 247 -11.16 13.32 -4.11
C ALA A 247 -11.06 14.84 -4.35
N PRO A 248 -10.15 15.59 -3.69
CA PRO A 248 -9.92 17.00 -4.01
C PRO A 248 -9.55 17.26 -5.48
N LEU A 249 -8.68 16.43 -6.08
CA LEU A 249 -8.30 16.57 -7.48
C LEU A 249 -9.49 16.37 -8.42
N LEU A 250 -10.32 15.34 -8.18
CA LEU A 250 -11.53 15.14 -8.97
C LEU A 250 -12.49 16.33 -8.80
N LEU A 251 -12.75 16.78 -7.57
CA LEU A 251 -13.71 17.86 -7.31
C LEU A 251 -13.26 19.24 -7.83
N SER A 252 -11.95 19.45 -8.00
CA SER A 252 -11.38 20.67 -8.61
C SER A 252 -11.31 20.62 -10.15
N GLY A 253 -11.67 19.49 -10.76
CA GLY A 253 -11.57 19.32 -12.20
C GLY A 253 -12.50 20.23 -12.99
N ALA A 254 -13.74 20.38 -12.53
CA ALA A 254 -14.71 21.35 -13.00
C ALA A 254 -15.78 21.54 -11.90
N PRO A 255 -16.53 22.66 -11.87
CA PRO A 255 -17.61 22.85 -10.91
C PRO A 255 -18.66 21.74 -11.00
N LEU A 256 -18.83 20.97 -9.93
CA LEU A 256 -19.89 19.98 -9.81
C LEU A 256 -21.04 20.56 -8.99
N ARG A 257 -22.27 20.46 -9.52
CA ARG A 257 -23.49 20.82 -8.78
C ARG A 257 -23.77 19.81 -7.67
N PRO A 258 -24.47 20.18 -6.58
CA PRO A 258 -25.00 19.20 -5.64
C PRO A 258 -25.83 18.12 -6.35
N GLY A 259 -25.57 16.86 -6.04
CA GLY A 259 -26.18 15.72 -6.72
C GLY A 259 -25.62 15.44 -8.12
N ALA A 260 -24.45 16.01 -8.48
CA ALA A 260 -23.73 15.61 -9.68
C ALA A 260 -23.44 14.10 -9.66
N ARG A 261 -23.52 13.49 -10.84
CA ARG A 261 -23.41 12.05 -11.01
C ARG A 261 -21.96 11.65 -11.19
N VAL A 262 -21.45 10.88 -10.24
CA VAL A 262 -20.02 10.53 -10.17
C VAL A 262 -19.85 9.02 -10.15
N LEU A 263 -18.89 8.53 -10.93
CA LEU A 263 -18.46 7.13 -10.89
C LEU A 263 -17.15 7.03 -10.11
N ASP A 264 -17.07 6.11 -9.16
CA ASP A 264 -15.81 5.58 -8.63
C ASP A 264 -15.61 4.17 -9.21
N ALA A 265 -14.75 4.08 -10.22
CA ALA A 265 -14.43 2.84 -10.91
C ALA A 265 -13.25 2.13 -10.23
N CYS A 266 -13.42 0.84 -9.95
CA CYS A 266 -12.51 0.03 -9.14
C CYS A 266 -12.46 0.49 -7.67
N ALA A 267 -13.65 0.77 -7.11
CA ALA A 267 -13.83 1.49 -5.86
C ALA A 267 -13.27 0.79 -4.61
N ALA A 268 -13.16 -0.55 -4.60
CA ALA A 268 -12.86 -1.26 -3.37
C ALA A 268 -11.41 -1.04 -2.89
N PRO A 269 -11.18 -0.74 -1.59
CA PRO A 269 -12.09 -0.99 -0.47
C PRO A 269 -13.02 0.18 -0.06
N GLY A 270 -13.13 1.24 -0.85
CA GLY A 270 -14.10 2.32 -0.63
C GLY A 270 -13.54 3.58 0.03
N GLY A 271 -12.23 3.64 0.25
CA GLY A 271 -11.59 4.80 0.88
C GLY A 271 -11.78 6.09 0.06
N LYS A 272 -11.61 6.03 -1.27
CA LYS A 272 -11.78 7.19 -2.15
C LYS A 272 -13.27 7.53 -2.37
N THR A 273 -14.11 6.51 -2.51
CA THR A 273 -15.59 6.63 -2.50
C THR A 273 -16.08 7.46 -1.32
N ALA A 274 -15.66 7.06 -0.11
CA ALA A 274 -16.03 7.76 1.10
C ALA A 274 -15.47 9.18 1.12
N HIS A 275 -14.23 9.41 0.68
CA HIS A 275 -13.64 10.75 0.66
C HIS A 275 -14.42 11.71 -0.26
N LEU A 276 -14.86 11.24 -1.44
CA LEU A 276 -15.70 12.03 -2.35
C LEU A 276 -16.99 12.46 -1.65
N LEU A 277 -17.65 11.54 -0.95
CA LEU A 277 -18.88 11.82 -0.20
C LEU A 277 -18.63 12.68 1.04
N GLU A 278 -17.47 12.59 1.68
CA GLU A 278 -17.12 13.48 2.81
C GLU A 278 -16.99 14.94 2.37
N LEU A 279 -16.60 15.19 1.12
CA LEU A 279 -16.33 16.53 0.59
C LEU A 279 -17.49 17.14 -0.21
N ALA A 280 -18.39 16.33 -0.76
CA ALA A 280 -19.48 16.81 -1.61
C ALA A 280 -20.75 15.93 -1.50
N GLU A 281 -21.90 16.52 -1.83
CA GLU A 281 -23.15 15.80 -2.04
C GLU A 281 -23.22 15.33 -3.50
N LEU A 282 -23.13 14.01 -3.73
CA LEU A 282 -22.98 13.40 -5.05
C LEU A 282 -23.99 12.26 -5.25
N ASP A 283 -24.48 12.09 -6.48
CA ASP A 283 -25.11 10.84 -6.93
C ASP A 283 -23.99 9.88 -7.34
N LEU A 284 -23.43 9.17 -6.35
CA LEU A 284 -22.22 8.38 -6.52
C LEU A 284 -22.54 6.90 -6.76
N LEU A 285 -22.00 6.35 -7.84
CA LEU A 285 -21.91 4.92 -8.11
C LEU A 285 -20.49 4.42 -7.84
N ALA A 286 -20.34 3.49 -6.89
CA ALA A 286 -19.09 2.74 -6.69
C ALA A 286 -19.20 1.39 -7.39
N LEU A 287 -18.27 1.16 -8.33
CA LEU A 287 -18.21 -0.01 -9.19
C LEU A 287 -16.94 -0.81 -8.88
N ASP A 288 -17.07 -2.10 -8.64
CA ASP A 288 -15.94 -3.03 -8.58
C ASP A 288 -16.30 -4.36 -9.25
N SER A 289 -15.33 -5.01 -9.89
CA SER A 289 -15.55 -6.31 -10.54
C SER A 289 -15.76 -7.45 -9.55
N ASP A 290 -15.27 -7.30 -8.30
CA ASP A 290 -15.32 -8.34 -7.29
C ASP A 290 -16.38 -8.03 -6.22
N PRO A 291 -17.46 -8.83 -6.11
CA PRO A 291 -18.52 -8.61 -5.12
C PRO A 291 -18.03 -8.75 -3.67
N LEU A 292 -17.02 -9.59 -3.40
CA LEU A 292 -16.45 -9.73 -2.05
C LEU A 292 -15.67 -8.48 -1.66
N ARG A 293 -14.97 -7.86 -2.62
CA ARG A 293 -14.30 -6.56 -2.38
C ARG A 293 -15.31 -5.43 -2.24
N LEU A 294 -16.42 -5.48 -2.97
CA LEU A 294 -17.51 -4.50 -2.86
C LEU A 294 -18.18 -4.52 -1.48
N ALA A 295 -18.27 -5.68 -0.81
CA ALA A 295 -18.72 -5.77 0.57
C ALA A 295 -17.87 -4.90 1.54
N ARG A 296 -16.56 -4.77 1.30
CA ARG A 296 -15.69 -3.88 2.08
C ARG A 296 -15.99 -2.40 1.85
N VAL A 297 -16.47 -2.04 0.65
CA VAL A 297 -16.97 -0.68 0.36
C VAL A 297 -18.21 -0.43 1.21
N GLN A 298 -19.16 -1.37 1.25
CA GLN A 298 -20.36 -1.25 2.09
C GLN A 298 -20.00 -1.12 3.58
N GLU A 299 -19.07 -1.92 4.09
CA GLU A 299 -18.58 -1.81 5.47
C GLU A 299 -17.98 -0.42 5.77
N THR A 300 -17.18 0.10 4.84
CA THR A 300 -16.58 1.45 4.95
C THR A 300 -17.66 2.53 4.99
N LEU A 301 -18.64 2.48 4.07
CA LEU A 301 -19.73 3.44 4.02
C LEU A 301 -20.64 3.37 5.26
N ASN A 302 -20.96 2.16 5.72
CA ASN A 302 -21.77 1.95 6.92
C ASN A 302 -21.12 2.56 8.16
N ARG A 303 -19.81 2.32 8.38
CA ARG A 303 -19.07 2.90 9.51
C ARG A 303 -19.04 4.43 9.46
N LEU A 304 -18.95 5.00 8.26
CA LEU A 304 -18.88 6.44 8.06
C LEU A 304 -20.25 7.12 8.00
N HIS A 305 -21.34 6.34 8.04
CA HIS A 305 -22.71 6.82 7.84
C HIS A 305 -22.89 7.55 6.50
N LEU A 306 -22.30 7.00 5.44
CA LEU A 306 -22.36 7.51 4.08
C LEU A 306 -23.15 6.54 3.19
N HIS A 307 -23.70 7.05 2.09
CA HIS A 307 -24.48 6.25 1.14
C HIS A 307 -23.98 6.48 -0.28
N ALA A 308 -23.83 5.37 -1.02
CA ALA A 308 -23.54 5.34 -2.45
C ALA A 308 -24.32 4.17 -3.08
N GLN A 309 -24.57 4.25 -4.38
CA GLN A 309 -24.99 3.06 -5.12
C GLN A 309 -23.78 2.14 -5.28
N LEU A 310 -23.94 0.86 -4.94
CA LEU A 310 -22.90 -0.15 -5.12
C LEU A 310 -23.33 -1.12 -6.21
N LYS A 311 -22.43 -1.36 -7.18
CA LYS A 311 -22.68 -2.34 -8.24
C LYS A 311 -21.45 -3.19 -8.51
N ALA A 312 -21.65 -4.49 -8.63
CA ALA A 312 -20.61 -5.39 -9.10
C ALA A 312 -20.63 -5.38 -10.64
N GLY A 313 -19.48 -5.14 -11.27
CA GLY A 313 -19.38 -5.09 -12.73
C GLY A 313 -17.96 -4.84 -13.23
N ASP A 314 -17.65 -5.37 -14.41
CA ASP A 314 -16.39 -5.08 -15.10
C ASP A 314 -16.49 -3.70 -15.76
N ALA A 315 -15.70 -2.74 -15.28
CA ALA A 315 -15.66 -1.38 -15.80
C ALA A 315 -15.25 -1.32 -17.30
N ARG A 316 -14.61 -2.37 -17.83
CA ARG A 316 -14.30 -2.51 -19.27
C ARG A 316 -15.52 -2.88 -20.12
N ARG A 317 -16.62 -3.28 -19.49
CA ARG A 317 -17.87 -3.69 -20.16
C ARG A 317 -19.07 -2.85 -19.71
N PRO A 318 -19.14 -1.55 -20.07
CA PRO A 318 -20.24 -0.67 -19.69
C PRO A 318 -21.63 -1.22 -20.00
N ALA A 319 -21.80 -1.96 -21.10
CA ALA A 319 -23.07 -2.55 -21.50
C ALA A 319 -23.73 -3.43 -20.42
N ASP A 320 -22.97 -4.01 -19.50
CA ASP A 320 -23.49 -4.92 -18.48
C ASP A 320 -24.02 -4.17 -17.23
N TRP A 321 -23.59 -2.91 -17.02
CA TRP A 321 -23.85 -2.22 -15.76
C TRP A 321 -24.28 -0.76 -15.87
N TRP A 322 -23.96 -0.09 -16.98
CA TRP A 322 -24.27 1.32 -17.20
C TRP A 322 -25.74 1.48 -17.59
N ASP A 323 -26.37 2.55 -17.13
CA ASP A 323 -27.80 2.86 -17.35
C ASP A 323 -28.04 3.80 -18.54
N GLY A 324 -27.00 4.09 -19.33
CA GLY A 324 -27.05 4.98 -20.49
C GLY A 324 -27.04 6.48 -20.16
N ARG A 325 -27.07 6.87 -18.88
CA ARG A 325 -26.95 8.28 -18.48
C ARG A 325 -25.46 8.65 -18.36
N PRO A 326 -24.99 9.79 -18.87
CA PRO A 326 -23.61 10.19 -18.68
C PRO A 326 -23.26 10.47 -17.20
N PHE A 327 -21.96 10.43 -16.89
CA PHE A 327 -21.38 10.88 -15.61
C PHE A 327 -20.82 12.29 -15.76
N ASP A 328 -21.02 13.14 -14.74
CA ASP A 328 -20.42 14.47 -14.69
C ASP A 328 -18.91 14.36 -14.38
N ALA A 329 -18.50 13.38 -13.56
CA ALA A 329 -17.10 13.06 -13.29
C ALA A 329 -16.85 11.56 -13.06
N ILE A 330 -15.64 11.09 -13.36
CA ILE A 330 -15.22 9.70 -13.13
C ILE A 330 -13.88 9.68 -12.37
N LEU A 331 -13.83 8.98 -11.25
CA LEU A 331 -12.58 8.54 -10.64
C LEU A 331 -12.27 7.12 -11.13
N LEU A 332 -11.10 6.94 -11.72
CA LEU A 332 -10.56 5.63 -12.08
C LEU A 332 -9.32 5.35 -11.23
N ASP A 333 -9.50 4.61 -10.13
CA ASP A 333 -8.40 4.08 -9.31
C ASP A 333 -7.95 2.73 -9.88
N ALA A 334 -7.20 2.78 -10.99
CA ALA A 334 -7.01 1.63 -11.84
C ALA A 334 -6.21 0.50 -11.15
N PRO A 335 -6.55 -0.78 -11.42
CA PRO A 335 -5.75 -1.90 -10.95
C PRO A 335 -4.32 -1.80 -11.50
N CYS A 336 -3.33 -1.85 -10.61
CA CYS A 336 -1.94 -1.62 -10.96
C CYS A 336 -0.99 -2.54 -10.19
N THR A 337 0.30 -2.42 -10.47
CA THR A 337 1.34 -3.25 -9.84
C THR A 337 1.44 -3.04 -8.34
N ALA A 338 0.91 -1.92 -7.82
CA ALA A 338 1.05 -1.47 -6.44
C ALA A 338 2.52 -1.18 -6.06
N SER A 339 3.35 -0.85 -7.04
CA SER A 339 4.78 -0.59 -6.84
C SER A 339 5.10 0.62 -5.97
N GLY A 340 4.16 1.56 -5.83
CA GLY A 340 4.32 2.72 -4.95
C GLY A 340 4.00 2.47 -3.48
N ILE A 341 3.35 1.36 -3.13
CA ILE A 341 2.91 1.05 -1.76
C ILE A 341 3.69 -0.09 -1.11
N VAL A 342 4.84 -0.48 -1.67
CA VAL A 342 5.69 -1.60 -1.20
C VAL A 342 6.04 -1.48 0.29
N ARG A 343 6.28 -0.27 0.82
CA ARG A 343 6.54 -0.08 2.25
C ARG A 343 5.38 -0.50 3.17
N ARG A 344 4.14 -0.43 2.66
CA ARG A 344 2.91 -0.91 3.34
C ARG A 344 2.61 -2.37 3.05
N HIS A 345 2.89 -2.80 1.83
CA HIS A 345 2.68 -4.17 1.34
C HIS A 345 3.99 -4.76 0.82
N PRO A 346 4.90 -5.19 1.72
CA PRO A 346 6.23 -5.65 1.32
C PRO A 346 6.21 -6.97 0.55
N ASP A 347 5.08 -7.68 0.52
CA ASP A 347 4.85 -8.86 -0.32
C ASP A 347 4.75 -8.52 -1.80
N VAL A 348 4.26 -7.32 -2.16
CA VAL A 348 4.01 -6.91 -3.57
C VAL A 348 5.22 -7.14 -4.46
N ARG A 349 6.40 -6.67 -4.06
CA ARG A 349 7.62 -6.82 -4.86
C ARG A 349 8.07 -8.26 -5.06
N TRP A 350 7.63 -9.19 -4.22
CA TRP A 350 7.98 -10.62 -4.31
C TRP A 350 6.91 -11.43 -5.06
N LEU A 351 5.67 -10.94 -5.08
CA LEU A 351 4.55 -11.57 -5.79
C LEU A 351 4.50 -11.17 -7.26
N ARG A 352 4.89 -9.93 -7.58
CA ARG A 352 4.88 -9.41 -8.95
C ARG A 352 5.97 -10.03 -9.81
N ARG A 353 5.65 -10.17 -11.10
CA ARG A 353 6.53 -10.68 -12.15
C ARG A 353 6.76 -9.59 -13.20
N PRO A 354 7.85 -9.65 -13.99
CA PRO A 354 8.14 -8.66 -15.03
C PRO A 354 6.95 -8.41 -15.98
N GLY A 355 6.28 -9.48 -16.44
CA GLY A 355 5.16 -9.38 -17.36
C GLY A 355 3.87 -8.80 -16.77
N ASP A 356 3.76 -8.68 -15.44
CA ASP A 356 2.56 -8.14 -14.80
C ASP A 356 2.40 -6.65 -15.08
N VAL A 357 3.51 -5.89 -15.20
CA VAL A 357 3.48 -4.45 -15.48
C VAL A 357 2.78 -4.18 -16.81
N ASP A 358 3.21 -4.85 -17.88
CA ASP A 358 2.67 -4.66 -19.22
C ASP A 358 1.24 -5.24 -19.36
N ALA A 359 0.90 -6.28 -18.59
CA ALA A 359 -0.45 -6.82 -18.55
C ALA A 359 -1.43 -5.84 -17.87
N LEU A 360 -1.04 -5.26 -16.73
CA LEU A 360 -1.85 -4.28 -16.01
C LEU A 360 -1.98 -2.96 -16.76
N ALA A 361 -0.90 -2.50 -17.40
CA ALA A 361 -0.91 -1.36 -18.30
C ALA A 361 -1.93 -1.51 -19.45
N ARG A 362 -2.07 -2.72 -20.02
CA ARG A 362 -3.11 -3.01 -21.03
C ARG A 362 -4.51 -2.93 -20.47
N VAL A 363 -4.75 -3.50 -19.29
CA VAL A 363 -6.05 -3.40 -18.60
C VAL A 363 -6.40 -1.94 -18.28
N GLN A 364 -5.42 -1.13 -17.87
CA GLN A 364 -5.60 0.31 -17.61
C GLN A 364 -6.02 1.06 -18.88
N ALA A 365 -5.41 0.76 -20.02
CA ALA A 365 -5.80 1.32 -21.31
C ALA A 365 -7.23 0.93 -21.70
N GLU A 366 -7.61 -0.35 -21.56
CA GLU A 366 -8.98 -0.82 -21.80
C GLU A 366 -10.01 -0.10 -20.92
N LEU A 367 -9.67 0.15 -19.65
CA LEU A 367 -10.52 0.88 -18.71
C LEU A 367 -10.70 2.35 -19.12
N LEU A 368 -9.62 3.03 -19.49
CA LEU A 368 -9.69 4.41 -19.99
C LEU A 368 -10.58 4.51 -21.24
N ASP A 369 -10.36 3.62 -22.21
CA ASP A 369 -11.11 3.60 -23.47
C ASP A 369 -12.61 3.27 -23.24
N ALA A 370 -12.93 2.40 -22.27
CA ALA A 370 -14.30 2.03 -21.93
C ALA A 370 -15.06 3.12 -21.14
N LEU A 371 -14.37 3.84 -20.24
CA LEU A 371 -15.00 4.82 -19.35
C LEU A 371 -15.11 6.22 -19.96
N TRP A 372 -14.18 6.60 -20.85
CA TRP A 372 -14.18 7.93 -21.48
C TRP A 372 -15.49 8.30 -22.22
N PRO A 373 -16.13 7.39 -22.98
CA PRO A 373 -17.41 7.68 -23.62
C PRO A 373 -18.54 7.95 -22.64
N LEU A 374 -18.44 7.47 -21.39
CA LEU A 374 -19.49 7.59 -20.37
C LEU A 374 -19.53 8.98 -19.72
N LEU A 375 -18.51 9.82 -19.92
CA LEU A 375 -18.50 11.20 -19.46
C LEU A 375 -19.45 12.08 -20.27
N ALA A 376 -20.17 12.96 -19.57
CA ALA A 376 -20.89 14.07 -20.19
C ALA A 376 -19.92 15.00 -20.94
N PRO A 377 -20.38 15.72 -21.98
CA PRO A 377 -19.64 16.85 -22.53
C PRO A 377 -19.27 17.85 -21.43
N GLY A 378 -18.02 18.31 -21.37
CA GLY A 378 -17.51 19.16 -20.29
C GLY A 378 -17.20 18.44 -18.98
N GLY A 379 -17.42 17.12 -18.90
CA GLY A 379 -17.06 16.30 -17.74
C GLY A 379 -15.56 15.99 -17.66
N HIS A 380 -15.13 15.41 -16.55
CA HIS A 380 -13.71 15.09 -16.32
C HIS A 380 -13.48 13.74 -15.65
N LEU A 381 -12.35 13.12 -15.96
CA LEU A 381 -11.90 11.86 -15.40
C LEU A 381 -10.57 12.04 -14.68
N LEU A 382 -10.48 11.59 -13.44
CA LEU A 382 -9.22 11.47 -12.73
C LEU A 382 -8.73 10.02 -12.84
N TYR A 383 -7.63 9.82 -13.57
CA TYR A 383 -6.89 8.57 -13.61
C TYR A 383 -5.90 8.54 -12.45
N ALA A 384 -5.91 7.45 -11.70
CA ALA A 384 -5.10 7.25 -10.50
C ALA A 384 -4.50 5.85 -10.47
N THR A 385 -3.23 5.72 -10.09
CA THR A 385 -2.60 4.44 -9.75
C THR A 385 -1.68 4.57 -8.56
N CYS A 386 -1.55 3.51 -7.75
CA CYS A 386 -0.54 3.42 -6.70
C CYS A 386 0.77 2.80 -7.20
N SER A 387 1.18 3.18 -8.41
CA SER A 387 2.39 2.69 -9.10
C SER A 387 3.43 3.81 -9.27
N ILE A 388 4.70 3.45 -9.15
CA ILE A 388 5.84 4.29 -9.53
C ILE A 388 6.34 3.99 -10.94
N PHE A 389 5.81 2.97 -11.63
CA PHE A 389 6.26 2.64 -12.98
C PHE A 389 5.60 3.56 -14.02
N ARG A 390 6.38 4.12 -14.93
CA ARG A 390 5.87 5.06 -15.95
C ARG A 390 4.82 4.44 -16.87
N ALA A 391 4.97 3.13 -17.14
CA ALA A 391 4.04 2.35 -17.96
C ALA A 391 2.61 2.27 -17.39
N GLU A 392 2.42 2.57 -16.10
CA GLU A 392 1.11 2.59 -15.43
C GLU A 392 0.71 4.01 -14.98
N GLY A 393 1.49 5.01 -15.39
CA GLY A 393 1.30 6.42 -15.06
C GLY A 393 1.39 7.28 -16.31
N GLN A 394 2.49 8.01 -16.47
CA GLN A 394 2.62 8.99 -17.55
C GLN A 394 2.45 8.38 -18.95
N ASP A 395 3.01 7.19 -19.20
CA ASP A 395 2.94 6.57 -20.52
C ASP A 395 1.50 6.17 -20.88
N GLN A 396 0.65 5.83 -19.88
CA GLN A 396 -0.78 5.58 -20.11
C GLN A 396 -1.52 6.83 -20.55
N ILE A 397 -1.28 7.95 -19.87
CA ILE A 397 -1.89 9.23 -20.19
C ILE A 397 -1.44 9.70 -21.57
N ASP A 398 -0.14 9.65 -21.85
CA ASP A 398 0.41 10.05 -23.15
C ASP A 398 -0.20 9.22 -24.29
N ALA A 399 -0.26 7.90 -24.11
CA ALA A 399 -0.84 7.00 -25.10
C ALA A 399 -2.35 7.24 -25.26
N PHE A 400 -3.09 7.46 -24.17
CA PHE A 400 -4.52 7.76 -24.24
C PHE A 400 -4.78 9.08 -25.00
N MET A 401 -4.03 10.13 -24.69
CA MET A 401 -4.15 11.43 -25.35
C MET A 401 -3.85 11.37 -26.85
N GLN A 402 -2.92 10.51 -27.28
CA GLN A 402 -2.62 10.27 -28.70
C GLN A 402 -3.74 9.54 -29.46
N ARG A 403 -4.52 8.69 -28.76
CA ARG A 403 -5.65 7.95 -29.36
C ARG A 403 -6.93 8.78 -29.41
N CYS A 404 -7.06 9.80 -28.57
CA CYS A 404 -8.18 10.73 -28.59
C CYS A 404 -8.16 11.63 -29.84
N PRO A 405 -9.33 11.93 -30.45
CA PRO A 405 -9.42 12.95 -31.50
C PRO A 405 -8.84 14.29 -31.03
N ALA A 406 -8.23 15.04 -31.95
CA ALA A 406 -7.61 16.32 -31.64
C ALA A 406 -8.61 17.27 -30.96
N GLY A 407 -8.23 17.76 -29.79
CA GLY A 407 -9.06 18.67 -29.00
C GLY A 407 -10.14 18.00 -28.16
N ALA A 408 -10.40 16.69 -28.27
CA ALA A 408 -11.45 15.98 -27.51
C ALA A 408 -11.11 15.74 -26.02
N ALA A 409 -9.83 15.80 -25.68
CA ALA A 409 -9.32 15.63 -24.32
C ALA A 409 -8.22 16.66 -24.04
N THR A 410 -8.13 17.13 -22.79
CA THR A 410 -7.00 17.94 -22.31
C THR A 410 -6.53 17.43 -20.95
N LEU A 411 -5.21 17.38 -20.74
CA LEU A 411 -4.62 17.11 -19.42
C LEU A 411 -4.64 18.42 -18.62
N ALA A 412 -5.30 18.40 -17.47
CA ALA A 412 -5.45 19.58 -16.65
C ALA A 412 -4.08 19.99 -16.02
N PRO A 413 -3.70 21.29 -16.04
CA PRO A 413 -2.39 21.74 -15.52
C PRO A 413 -2.11 21.40 -14.06
N GLN A 414 -3.17 21.24 -13.25
CA GLN A 414 -3.08 20.84 -11.85
C GLN A 414 -2.80 19.34 -11.65
N SER A 415 -2.71 18.54 -12.72
CA SER A 415 -2.38 17.11 -12.65
C SER A 415 -1.00 16.91 -12.04
N PRO A 416 -0.87 16.25 -10.89
CA PRO A 416 0.43 16.08 -10.25
C PRO A 416 1.42 15.18 -11.01
N GLY A 417 0.93 14.27 -11.85
CA GLY A 417 1.78 13.23 -12.46
C GLY A 417 2.26 12.22 -11.41
N HIS A 418 3.52 11.78 -11.51
CA HIS A 418 4.11 10.85 -10.56
C HIS A 418 4.48 11.54 -9.24
N LEU A 419 3.78 11.14 -8.18
CA LEU A 419 4.10 11.46 -6.79
C LEU A 419 5.05 10.38 -6.27
N LEU A 420 6.34 10.60 -6.42
CA LEU A 420 7.35 9.65 -5.95
C LEU A 420 7.55 9.75 -4.44
N PRO A 421 7.79 8.65 -3.71
CA PRO A 421 8.14 8.68 -2.30
C PRO A 421 9.62 9.09 -2.13
N SER A 422 9.95 10.33 -2.48
CA SER A 422 11.31 10.89 -2.43
C SER A 422 11.31 12.20 -1.64
N ARG A 423 12.37 12.41 -0.85
CA ARG A 423 12.58 13.59 -0.01
C ARG A 423 12.64 14.90 -0.81
N ASP A 424 12.94 14.81 -2.11
CA ASP A 424 13.09 15.95 -3.00
C ASP A 424 11.75 16.56 -3.47
N ASN A 425 10.61 15.96 -3.14
CA ASN A 425 9.32 16.61 -3.37
C ASN A 425 9.22 17.91 -2.55
N PRO A 426 8.67 19.01 -3.11
CA PRO A 426 8.59 20.32 -2.45
C PRO A 426 7.97 20.28 -1.04
N ASP A 427 7.04 19.37 -0.81
CA ASP A 427 6.33 19.16 0.47
C ASP A 427 7.21 18.50 1.54
N GLN A 428 8.26 17.78 1.14
CA GLN A 428 8.98 16.80 1.96
C GLN A 428 10.36 17.27 2.44
N GLN A 429 10.92 18.32 1.82
CA GLN A 429 12.22 18.90 2.19
C GLN A 429 12.29 19.37 3.66
N ARG A 430 11.16 19.67 4.31
CA ARG A 430 11.14 20.19 5.69
C ARG A 430 11.21 19.11 6.79
N ARG A 431 10.99 17.82 6.47
CA ARG A 431 10.80 16.77 7.51
C ARG A 431 11.72 15.55 7.41
N GLY A 432 12.55 15.46 6.36
CA GLY A 432 13.63 14.46 6.28
C GLY A 432 13.21 13.00 5.98
N ALA A 433 11.95 12.74 5.62
CA ALA A 433 11.45 11.41 5.23
C ALA A 433 10.24 11.51 4.29
N ALA A 434 9.97 10.46 3.50
CA ALA A 434 8.83 10.46 2.58
C ALA A 434 7.51 10.26 3.33
N LEU A 435 6.61 11.23 3.20
CA LEU A 435 5.37 11.30 4.00
C LEU A 435 4.18 10.56 3.35
N HIS A 436 4.29 10.23 2.07
CA HIS A 436 3.23 9.57 1.29
C HIS A 436 3.80 8.46 0.41
N ASP A 437 2.93 7.55 -0.02
CA ASP A 437 3.31 6.47 -0.90
C ASP A 437 3.57 6.95 -2.33
N GLY A 438 4.12 6.07 -3.16
CA GLY A 438 4.18 6.29 -4.60
C GLY A 438 2.80 6.25 -5.23
N PHE A 439 2.47 7.29 -6.01
CA PHE A 439 1.18 7.42 -6.68
C PHE A 439 1.33 8.12 -8.03
N PHE A 440 0.32 8.01 -8.88
CA PHE A 440 0.19 8.78 -10.10
C PHE A 440 -1.21 9.37 -10.21
N TYR A 441 -1.29 10.62 -10.69
CA TYR A 441 -2.56 11.29 -10.97
C TYR A 441 -2.51 12.03 -12.31
N GLY A 442 -3.48 11.74 -13.18
CA GLY A 442 -3.74 12.47 -14.42
C GLY A 442 -5.21 12.88 -14.49
N LEU A 443 -5.48 14.18 -14.45
CA LEU A 443 -6.84 14.72 -14.55
C LEU A 443 -7.14 15.12 -15.99
N LEU A 444 -8.04 14.39 -16.63
CA LEU A 444 -8.42 14.57 -18.03
C LEU A 444 -9.76 15.29 -18.11
N ARG A 445 -9.85 16.35 -18.91
CA ARG A 445 -11.10 17.06 -19.20
C ARG A 445 -11.58 16.72 -20.60
N LYS A 446 -12.86 16.37 -20.71
CA LYS A 446 -13.57 16.15 -21.97
C LYS A 446 -14.12 17.49 -22.45
N THR A 447 -13.82 17.84 -23.68
CA THR A 447 -14.24 19.11 -24.30
C THR A 447 -15.59 19.02 -24.98
#